data_AF-A0A839P4F7-F1
#
_entry.id   AF-A0A839P4F7-F1
#
_cell.length_a   1.000
_cell.length_b   1.000
_cell.length_c   1.000
_cell.angle_alpha   90.00
_cell.angle_beta   90.00
_cell.angle_gamma   90.00
#
_symmetry.space_group_name_H-M   'P 1'
#
loop_
_entity.id
_entity.type
_entity.pdbx_description
1 polymer ?
#
loop_
_entity_poly.entity_id
_entity_poly.type
_entity_poly.pdbx_seq_one_letter_code
_entity_poly.pdbx_strand_id
1 'polypeptide(L)'
;MHRKRRIIIDGLEDKQGRSLLVISALYHCHSQLSDAKIRFIDVDSGAVRGAVDLLRWETGLDVRIPVDLSEYGGGSIFAGASLYAAIRLNSLDGLHVAEAKFFNVPLLHALQFLPESATSEHLALLQPAHDPALFAHHLIERMR
;
A
#
# COMPACT_ATOMS: atom_id res chain seq x y z
N MET A 1 11.81 -13.74 -18.71
CA MET A 1 10.70 -13.56 -17.73
C MET A 1 10.75 -12.13 -17.23
N HIS A 2 9.74 -11.30 -17.51
CA HIS A 2 9.64 -9.98 -16.87
C HIS A 2 9.40 -10.16 -15.36
N ARG A 3 10.21 -9.49 -14.54
CA ARG A 3 10.03 -9.51 -13.09
C ARG A 3 8.73 -8.77 -12.76
N LYS A 4 7.77 -9.46 -12.15
CA LYS A 4 6.51 -8.84 -11.69
C LYS A 4 6.82 -7.61 -10.82
N ARG A 5 6.08 -6.53 -11.03
CA ARG A 5 6.18 -5.29 -10.24
C ARG A 5 5.84 -5.59 -8.79
N ARG A 6 6.60 -5.08 -7.83
CA ARG A 6 6.32 -5.32 -6.40
C ARG A 6 5.71 -4.06 -5.80
N ILE A 7 4.55 -4.20 -5.17
CA ILE A 7 3.84 -3.14 -4.48
C ILE A 7 3.88 -3.47 -2.99
N ILE A 8 4.32 -2.51 -2.18
CA ILE A 8 4.30 -2.61 -0.73
C ILE A 8 3.12 -1.80 -0.22
N ILE A 9 2.35 -2.39 0.68
CA ILE A 9 1.19 -1.76 1.30
C ILE A 9 1.40 -1.76 2.81
N ASP A 10 1.19 -0.61 3.45
CA ASP A 10 1.09 -0.56 4.91
C ASP A 10 -0.18 -1.31 5.37
N GLY A 11 0.05 -2.29 6.23
CA GLY A 11 -0.94 -3.24 6.73
C GLY A 11 -1.61 -2.85 8.04
N LEU A 12 -1.29 -1.68 8.59
CA LEU A 12 -1.77 -1.28 9.89
C LEU A 12 -3.25 -0.88 9.81
N GLU A 13 -4.04 -1.38 10.74
CA GLU A 13 -5.46 -1.02 10.90
C GLU A 13 -5.71 -0.70 12.37
N ASP A 14 -5.57 0.57 12.72
CA ASP A 14 -5.63 1.05 14.09
C ASP A 14 -6.19 2.49 14.15
N LYS A 15 -5.82 3.27 15.17
CA LYS A 15 -6.24 4.68 15.27
C LYS A 15 -5.73 5.52 14.08
N GLN A 16 -4.61 5.14 13.48
CA GLN A 16 -3.96 5.85 12.37
C GLN A 16 -4.08 5.11 11.03
N GLY A 17 -3.79 3.81 10.98
CA GLY A 17 -3.79 3.00 9.78
C GLY A 17 -5.20 2.73 9.24
N ARG A 18 -5.34 2.76 7.91
CA ARG A 18 -6.59 2.49 7.18
C ARG A 18 -6.36 1.43 6.10
N SER A 19 -5.66 0.35 6.45
CA SER A 19 -5.31 -0.70 5.51
C SER A 19 -6.53 -1.34 4.84
N LEU A 20 -7.67 -1.45 5.54
CA LEU A 20 -8.91 -1.95 4.95
C LEU A 20 -9.42 -1.09 3.77
N LEU A 21 -9.22 0.23 3.80
CA LEU A 21 -9.53 1.10 2.66
C LEU A 21 -8.60 0.83 1.48
N VAL A 22 -7.31 0.56 1.75
CA VAL A 22 -6.35 0.20 0.71
C VAL A 22 -6.71 -1.16 0.08
N ILE A 23 -7.13 -2.14 0.88
CA ILE A 23 -7.61 -3.45 0.36
C ILE A 23 -8.84 -3.25 -0.53
N SER A 24 -9.79 -2.42 -0.12
CA SER A 24 -10.94 -2.05 -0.96
C SER A 24 -10.51 -1.39 -2.27
N ALA A 25 -9.51 -0.51 -2.24
CA ALA A 25 -8.97 0.12 -3.44
C ALA A 25 -8.32 -0.92 -4.39
N LEU A 26 -7.57 -1.88 -3.86
CA LEU A 26 -6.99 -2.97 -4.66
C LEU A 26 -8.06 -3.81 -5.37
N TYR A 27 -9.21 -4.03 -4.73
CA TYR A 27 -10.34 -4.71 -5.36
C TYR A 27 -10.87 -3.93 -6.59
N HIS A 28 -10.94 -2.59 -6.51
CA HIS A 28 -11.39 -1.74 -7.61
C HIS A 28 -10.46 -1.76 -8.83
N CYS A 29 -9.15 -2.03 -8.65
CA CYS A 29 -8.18 -2.06 -9.75
C CYS A 29 -7.51 -3.43 -9.97
N HIS A 30 -8.08 -4.51 -9.44
CA HIS A 30 -7.44 -5.83 -9.46
C HIS A 30 -7.07 -6.33 -10.87
N SER A 31 -7.92 -6.05 -11.88
CA SER A 31 -7.68 -6.46 -13.27
C SER A 31 -6.42 -5.82 -13.87
N GLN A 32 -5.99 -4.67 -13.35
CA GLN A 32 -4.79 -3.94 -13.79
C GLN A 32 -3.54 -4.37 -13.00
N LEU A 33 -3.71 -5.22 -11.98
CA LEU A 33 -2.68 -5.67 -11.04
C LEU A 33 -2.29 -7.14 -11.23
N SER A 34 -2.75 -7.82 -12.28
CA SER A 34 -2.41 -9.24 -12.59
C SER A 34 -0.91 -9.53 -12.60
N ASP A 35 -0.13 -8.51 -12.98
CA ASP A 35 1.32 -8.59 -13.17
C ASP A 35 2.10 -8.11 -11.95
N ALA A 36 1.40 -7.78 -10.86
CA ALA A 36 1.97 -7.27 -9.63
C ALA A 36 2.08 -8.35 -8.54
N LYS A 37 3.06 -8.16 -7.64
CA LYS A 37 3.19 -8.85 -6.36
C LYS A 37 2.91 -7.83 -5.26
N ILE A 38 1.82 -8.00 -4.55
CA ILE A 38 1.40 -7.07 -3.49
C ILE A 38 1.79 -7.68 -2.15
N ARG A 39 2.48 -6.90 -1.31
CA ARG A 39 2.97 -7.35 -0.01
C ARG A 39 2.55 -6.37 1.07
N PHE A 40 1.80 -6.86 2.05
CA PHE A 40 1.36 -6.09 3.20
C PHE A 40 2.37 -6.22 4.33
N ILE A 41 2.87 -5.10 4.85
CA ILE A 41 3.79 -5.06 6.01
C ILE A 41 3.07 -4.57 7.26
N ASP A 42 3.64 -4.81 8.42
CA ASP A 42 3.13 -4.28 9.71
C ASP A 42 1.66 -4.65 10.01
N VAL A 43 1.22 -5.82 9.52
CA VAL A 43 -0.13 -6.32 9.78
C VAL A 43 -0.22 -6.94 11.17
N ASP A 44 -0.95 -6.29 12.06
CA ASP A 44 -1.29 -6.76 13.40
C ASP A 44 -2.77 -7.18 13.55
N SER A 45 -3.65 -6.65 12.70
CA SER A 45 -5.10 -6.90 12.75
C SER A 45 -5.52 -8.20 12.08
N GLY A 46 -6.32 -9.00 12.80
CA GLY A 46 -6.97 -10.20 12.24
C GLY A 46 -7.95 -9.88 11.10
N ALA A 47 -8.57 -8.69 11.12
CA ALA A 47 -9.47 -8.25 10.05
C ALA A 47 -8.71 -8.00 8.74
N VAL A 48 -7.53 -7.36 8.81
CA VAL A 48 -6.67 -7.14 7.63
C VAL A 48 -6.20 -8.48 7.05
N ARG A 49 -5.79 -9.43 7.91
CA ARG A 49 -5.40 -10.79 7.47
C ARG A 49 -6.52 -11.48 6.70
N GLY A 50 -7.73 -11.51 7.27
CA GLY A 50 -8.89 -12.10 6.61
C GLY A 50 -9.26 -11.38 5.30
N ALA A 51 -9.17 -10.05 5.26
CA ALA A 51 -9.46 -9.26 4.07
C ALA A 51 -8.42 -9.48 2.94
N VAL A 52 -7.14 -9.65 3.28
CA VAL A 52 -6.09 -10.02 2.31
C VAL A 52 -6.34 -11.41 1.73
N ASP A 53 -6.70 -12.38 2.57
CA ASP A 53 -7.01 -13.74 2.12
C ASP A 53 -8.25 -13.76 1.22
N LEU A 54 -9.30 -13.00 1.57
CA LEU A 54 -10.49 -12.84 0.74
C LEU A 54 -10.17 -12.17 -0.60
N LEU A 55 -9.40 -11.07 -0.58
CA LEU A 55 -8.97 -10.38 -1.80
C LEU A 55 -8.23 -11.34 -2.74
N ARG A 56 -7.29 -12.14 -2.20
CA ARG A 56 -6.56 -13.15 -2.97
C ARG A 56 -7.49 -14.18 -3.58
N TRP A 57 -8.45 -14.68 -2.80
CA TRP A 57 -9.37 -15.73 -3.24
C TRP A 57 -10.33 -15.23 -4.34
N GLU A 58 -10.92 -14.06 -4.17
CA GLU A 58 -11.87 -13.46 -5.11
C GLU A 58 -11.22 -13.01 -6.43
N THR A 59 -10.01 -12.43 -6.37
CA THR A 59 -9.42 -11.75 -7.53
C THR A 59 -8.28 -12.53 -8.20
N GLY A 60 -7.74 -13.55 -7.54
CA GLY A 60 -6.55 -14.28 -8.01
C GLY A 60 -5.24 -13.47 -7.97
N LEU A 61 -5.23 -12.27 -7.35
CA LEU A 61 -4.02 -11.46 -7.20
C LEU A 61 -2.92 -12.17 -6.39
N ASP A 62 -1.65 -11.91 -6.73
CA ASP A 62 -0.50 -12.30 -5.89
C ASP A 62 -0.34 -11.32 -4.73
N VAL A 63 -1.30 -11.36 -3.80
CA VAL A 63 -1.31 -10.56 -2.56
C VAL A 63 -1.01 -11.46 -1.36
N ARG A 64 -0.08 -11.04 -0.50
CA ARG A 64 0.35 -11.79 0.68
C ARG A 64 0.82 -10.87 1.82
N ILE A 65 0.77 -11.40 3.03
CA ILE A 65 1.49 -10.87 4.19
C ILE A 65 2.75 -11.72 4.32
N PRO A 66 3.97 -11.16 4.16
CA PRO A 66 5.20 -11.93 4.31
C PRO A 66 5.31 -12.50 5.72
N VAL A 67 5.78 -13.75 5.82
CA VAL A 67 6.03 -14.39 7.12
C VAL A 67 7.39 -13.96 7.67
N ASP A 68 8.35 -13.68 6.80
CA ASP A 68 9.69 -13.22 7.13
C ASP A 68 10.33 -12.46 5.95
N LEU A 69 11.26 -11.55 6.26
CA LEU A 69 12.07 -10.78 5.32
C LEU A 69 13.05 -11.66 4.51
N SER A 70 13.30 -12.89 4.93
CA SER A 70 14.10 -13.86 4.17
C SER A 70 13.56 -14.12 2.75
N GLU A 71 12.26 -13.88 2.50
CA GLU A 71 11.66 -13.89 1.16
C GLU A 71 12.31 -12.88 0.18
N TYR A 72 13.05 -11.90 0.70
CA TYR A 72 13.74 -10.85 -0.07
C TYR A 72 15.26 -11.07 -0.15
N GLY A 73 15.75 -12.27 0.16
CA GLY A 73 17.16 -12.62 0.03
C GLY A 73 18.06 -11.91 1.03
N GLY A 74 17.52 -11.59 2.22
CA GLY A 74 18.21 -10.84 3.27
C GLY A 74 18.31 -9.33 3.02
N GLY A 75 17.76 -8.83 1.92
CA GLY A 75 17.64 -7.40 1.64
C GLY A 75 16.32 -6.80 2.13
N SER A 76 16.26 -5.46 2.17
CA SER A 76 15.02 -4.74 2.48
C SER A 76 13.86 -5.12 1.55
N ILE A 77 12.64 -5.13 2.08
CA ILE A 77 11.42 -5.35 1.30
C ILE A 77 11.24 -4.30 0.18
N PHE A 78 11.76 -3.09 0.40
CA PHE A 78 11.70 -1.97 -0.54
C PHE A 78 12.70 -2.11 -1.70
N ALA A 79 13.69 -3.00 -1.60
CA ALA A 79 14.65 -3.23 -2.68
C ALA A 79 13.95 -3.77 -3.94
N GLY A 80 13.89 -2.94 -4.97
CA GLY A 80 13.21 -3.23 -6.23
C GLY A 80 11.67 -3.19 -6.14
N ALA A 81 11.12 -2.57 -5.09
CA ALA A 81 9.70 -2.23 -5.04
C ALA A 81 9.39 -1.09 -6.02
N SER A 82 8.21 -1.16 -6.63
CA SER A 82 7.72 -0.20 -7.62
C SER A 82 6.81 0.86 -6.99
N LEU A 83 6.28 0.60 -5.79
CA LEU A 83 5.40 1.51 -5.06
C LEU A 83 5.36 1.11 -3.58
N TYR A 84 5.30 2.10 -2.69
CA TYR A 84 4.87 1.96 -1.31
C TYR A 84 3.62 2.81 -1.08
N ALA A 85 2.51 2.21 -0.66
CA ALA A 85 1.24 2.90 -0.51
C ALA A 85 0.62 2.69 0.88
N ALA A 86 -0.04 3.73 1.38
CA ALA A 86 -0.71 3.74 2.66
C ALA A 86 -1.84 4.78 2.67
N ILE A 87 -2.90 4.51 3.43
CA ILE A 87 -3.86 5.52 3.87
C ILE A 87 -3.72 5.63 5.39
N ARG A 88 -3.52 6.86 5.88
CA ARG A 88 -3.42 7.19 7.30
C ARG A 88 -4.48 8.22 7.69
N LEU A 89 -4.82 8.27 8.98
CA LEU A 89 -5.78 9.23 9.51
C LEU A 89 -5.23 10.65 9.38
N ASN A 90 -4.14 10.98 10.07
CA ASN A 90 -3.62 12.36 10.08
C ASN A 90 -2.10 12.50 10.27
N SER A 91 -1.36 11.40 10.42
CA SER A 91 0.10 11.41 10.50
C SER A 91 0.70 10.29 9.64
N LEU A 92 1.89 10.56 9.11
CA LEU A 92 2.74 9.56 8.45
C LEU A 92 3.71 8.86 9.40
N ASP A 93 3.67 9.19 10.69
CA ASP A 93 4.53 8.57 11.70
C ASP A 93 4.34 7.05 11.72
N GLY A 94 5.44 6.34 11.98
CA GLY A 94 5.48 4.88 11.94
C GLY A 94 5.55 4.26 10.54
N LEU A 95 5.38 5.04 9.46
CA LEU A 95 5.64 4.53 8.10
C LEU A 95 7.14 4.44 7.83
N HIS A 96 7.53 3.44 7.04
CA HIS A 96 8.89 3.21 6.53
C HIS A 96 9.33 4.22 5.43
N VAL A 97 8.97 5.50 5.55
CA VAL A 97 9.21 6.53 4.51
C VAL A 97 10.70 6.69 4.19
N ALA A 98 11.56 6.72 5.21
CA ALA A 98 13.00 6.91 5.03
C ALA A 98 13.64 5.74 4.26
N GLU A 99 13.25 4.51 4.59
CA GLU A 99 13.74 3.29 3.94
C GLU A 99 13.25 3.20 2.50
N ALA A 100 11.96 3.44 2.26
CA ALA A 100 11.40 3.47 0.91
C ALA A 100 12.09 4.53 0.03
N LYS A 101 12.36 5.73 0.58
CA LYS A 101 13.12 6.78 -0.12
C LYS A 101 14.56 6.37 -0.42
N PHE A 102 15.24 5.70 0.50
CA PHE A 102 16.60 5.18 0.27
C PHE A 102 16.68 4.25 -0.95
N PHE A 103 15.65 3.42 -1.16
CA PHE A 103 15.54 2.55 -2.34
C PHE A 103 14.90 3.22 -3.57
N ASN A 104 14.66 4.53 -3.54
CA ASN A 104 13.98 5.30 -4.58
C ASN A 104 12.59 4.75 -4.94
N VAL A 105 11.87 4.22 -3.96
CA VAL A 105 10.53 3.68 -4.14
C VAL A 105 9.54 4.85 -4.18
N PRO A 106 8.71 4.98 -5.24
CA PRO A 106 7.61 5.94 -5.27
C PRO A 106 6.67 5.72 -4.08
N LEU A 107 6.19 6.81 -3.49
CA LEU A 107 5.27 6.77 -2.35
C LEU A 107 3.86 7.17 -2.79
N LEU A 108 2.83 6.51 -2.29
CA LEU A 108 1.43 6.95 -2.39
C LEU A 108 0.83 6.92 -0.99
N HIS A 109 1.11 7.98 -0.22
CA HIS A 109 0.65 8.10 1.15
C HIS A 109 -0.44 9.17 1.24
N ALA A 110 -1.67 8.75 1.49
CA ALA A 110 -2.80 9.65 1.63
C ALA A 110 -3.18 9.85 3.11
N LEU A 111 -3.61 11.06 3.45
CA LEU A 111 -4.07 11.43 4.79
C LEU A 111 -5.55 11.80 4.74
N GLN A 112 -6.37 11.20 5.60
CA GLN A 112 -7.79 11.52 5.70
C GLN A 112 -8.03 12.92 6.28
N PHE A 113 -7.16 13.37 7.17
CA PHE A 113 -7.19 14.69 7.78
C PHE A 113 -5.79 15.29 7.70
N LEU A 114 -5.71 16.52 7.19
CA LEU A 114 -4.44 17.16 6.93
C LEU A 114 -3.91 17.86 8.18
N PRO A 115 -2.66 17.59 8.60
CA PRO A 115 -1.98 18.43 9.59
C PRO A 115 -1.61 19.78 8.97
N GLU A 116 -1.27 20.76 9.80
CA GLU A 116 -0.82 22.08 9.33
C GLU A 116 0.42 21.99 8.43
N SER A 117 1.25 20.99 8.63
CA SER A 117 2.45 20.70 7.81
C SER A 117 2.14 19.96 6.50
N ALA A 118 0.87 19.87 6.09
CA ALA A 118 0.50 19.17 4.86
C ALA A 118 1.11 19.82 3.61
N THR A 119 1.46 18.98 2.64
CA THR A 119 2.01 19.40 1.36
C THR A 119 0.91 19.45 0.30
N SER A 120 1.21 20.02 -0.86
CA SER A 120 0.32 19.97 -2.03
C SER A 120 0.01 18.54 -2.48
N GLU A 121 0.94 17.59 -2.31
CA GLU A 121 0.69 16.17 -2.58
C GLU A 121 -0.35 15.59 -1.63
N HIS A 122 -0.29 15.92 -0.33
CA HIS A 122 -1.31 15.50 0.63
C HIS A 122 -2.69 16.10 0.30
N LEU A 123 -2.73 17.37 -0.13
CA LEU A 123 -3.97 18.02 -0.58
C LEU A 123 -4.57 17.31 -1.81
N ALA A 124 -3.75 16.95 -2.79
CA ALA A 124 -4.19 16.24 -3.99
C ALA A 124 -4.74 14.83 -3.68
N LEU A 125 -4.27 14.22 -2.59
CA LEU A 125 -4.71 12.89 -2.15
C LEU A 125 -5.80 12.92 -1.07
N LEU A 126 -6.31 14.10 -0.69
CA LEU A 126 -7.31 14.21 0.37
C LEU A 126 -8.59 13.45 0.03
N GLN A 127 -9.18 13.68 -1.15
CA GLN A 127 -10.38 12.95 -1.57
C GLN A 127 -10.11 11.44 -1.77
N PRO A 128 -9.01 11.02 -2.43
CA PRO A 128 -8.60 9.62 -2.47
C PRO A 128 -8.43 8.95 -1.10
N ALA A 129 -8.08 9.68 -0.04
CA ALA A 129 -7.96 9.09 1.31
C ALA A 129 -9.30 8.60 1.89
N HIS A 130 -10.44 9.06 1.35
CA HIS A 130 -11.79 8.71 1.79
C HIS A 130 -12.55 7.84 0.77
N ASP A 131 -12.03 7.72 -0.45
CA ASP A 131 -12.68 7.02 -1.55
C ASP A 131 -11.74 5.95 -2.14
N PRO A 132 -11.99 4.67 -1.86
CA PRO A 132 -11.16 3.58 -2.37
C PRO A 132 -11.07 3.51 -3.90
N ALA A 133 -12.12 3.89 -4.63
CA ALA A 133 -12.10 3.86 -6.09
C ALA A 133 -11.17 4.95 -6.65
N LEU A 134 -11.18 6.14 -6.04
CA LEU A 134 -10.25 7.21 -6.39
C LEU A 134 -8.82 6.86 -5.98
N PHE A 135 -8.61 6.28 -4.79
CA PHE A 135 -7.29 5.79 -4.40
C PHE A 135 -6.74 4.75 -5.37
N ALA A 136 -7.60 3.83 -5.83
CA ALA A 136 -7.25 2.81 -6.82
C ALA A 136 -6.76 3.44 -8.13
N HIS A 137 -7.43 4.50 -8.60
CA HIS A 137 -6.99 5.26 -9.77
C HIS A 137 -5.58 5.84 -9.57
N HIS A 138 -5.34 6.52 -8.46
CA HIS A 138 -4.02 7.09 -8.15
C HIS A 138 -2.93 6.03 -7.98
N LEU A 139 -3.27 4.85 -7.44
CA LEU A 139 -2.36 3.71 -7.33
C LEU A 139 -1.89 3.26 -8.72
N ILE A 140 -2.81 3.12 -9.68
CA ILE A 140 -2.45 2.73 -11.04
C ILE A 140 -1.66 3.82 -11.76
N GLU A 141 -2.04 5.09 -11.63
CA GLU A 141 -1.29 6.20 -12.26
C GLU A 141 0.13 6.30 -11.70
N ARG A 142 0.33 6.09 -10.39
CA ARG A 142 1.67 6.12 -9.77
C ARG A 142 2.57 4.96 -10.22
N MET A 143 1.98 3.89 -10.75
CA MET A 143 2.69 2.70 -11.23
C MET A 143 3.06 2.75 -12.72
N ARG A 144 2.66 3.79 -13.45
CA ARG A 144 2.99 4.04 -14.86
C ARG A 144 4.28 4.83 -15.00
#